data_AF-A0A2E7LH69-F1
#
_entry.id   AF-A0A2E7LH69-F1
#
_cell.length_a   1.000
_cell.length_b   1.000
_cell.length_c   1.000
_cell.angle_alpha   90.00
_cell.angle_beta   90.00
_cell.angle_gamma   90.00
#
_symmetry.space_group_name_H-M   'P 1'
#
loop_
_entity.id
_entity.type
_entity.pdbx_description
1 polymer ?
#
loop_
_entity_poly.entity_id
_entity_poly.type
_entity_poly.pdbx_seq_one_letter_code
_entity_poly.pdbx_strand_id
1 'polypeptide(L)'
;MMSKLPNLVDDPDALSVPLNDLGWVNVDPNATDVVERREYLRTNNGIRGLEILTPDQVEQATQVFYRDGFVVIRDVLSDDQLAFIRGGSDEVIHEILSHDADRFGNRGSHRYSFGSSSLTGHLVHRPEWVMLIDLPTVTPILTSIFGSANYISRGGGGDFCLPGA
;
A
#
# COMPACT_ATOMS: atom_id res chain seq x y z
N MET A 1 -8.61 -8.45 27.18
CA MET A 1 -10.00 -8.16 26.78
C MET A 1 -9.97 -7.79 25.31
N MET A 2 -10.58 -8.58 24.42
CA MET A 2 -10.85 -8.07 23.07
C MET A 2 -11.84 -6.91 23.23
N SER A 3 -11.43 -5.69 22.87
CA SER A 3 -12.36 -4.58 22.76
C SER A 3 -13.49 -5.01 21.83
N LYS A 4 -14.73 -4.72 22.21
CA LYS A 4 -15.90 -4.96 21.36
C LYS A 4 -15.59 -4.34 19.99
N LEU A 5 -15.72 -5.13 18.92
CA LEU A 5 -15.50 -4.64 17.56
C LEU A 5 -16.38 -3.39 17.35
N PRO A 6 -15.82 -2.31 16.77
CA PRO A 6 -16.62 -1.12 16.49
C PRO A 6 -17.81 -1.52 15.62
N ASN A 7 -18.97 -0.94 15.91
CA ASN A 7 -20.14 -1.14 15.07
C ASN A 7 -19.94 -0.28 13.82
N LEU A 8 -19.61 -0.92 12.72
CA LEU A 8 -19.41 -0.26 11.44
C LEU A 8 -20.73 0.33 10.93
N VAL A 9 -20.65 1.52 10.34
CA VAL A 9 -21.77 2.25 9.75
C VAL A 9 -21.45 2.44 8.27
N ASP A 10 -22.43 2.17 7.41
CA ASP A 10 -22.27 2.35 5.97
C ASP A 10 -22.19 3.84 5.61
N ASP A 11 -21.37 4.14 4.60
CA ASP A 11 -21.13 5.46 4.02
C ASP A 11 -21.31 5.38 2.50
N PRO A 12 -22.54 5.51 1.98
CA PRO A 12 -22.80 5.38 0.55
C PRO A 12 -22.10 6.47 -0.27
N ASP A 13 -21.82 7.63 0.33
CA ASP A 13 -21.15 8.75 -0.34
C ASP A 13 -19.68 8.41 -0.63
N ALA A 14 -19.09 7.52 0.18
CA ALA A 14 -17.73 7.03 0.01
C ALA A 14 -17.47 6.54 -1.42
N LEU A 15 -18.46 5.96 -2.11
CA LEU A 15 -18.32 5.46 -3.49
C LEU A 15 -18.06 6.55 -4.55
N SER A 16 -18.26 7.82 -4.20
CA SER A 16 -18.18 8.94 -5.16
C SER A 16 -17.21 10.05 -4.75
N VAL A 17 -16.79 10.08 -3.49
CA VAL A 17 -15.89 11.11 -2.95
C VAL A 17 -14.44 10.81 -3.33
N PRO A 18 -13.69 11.73 -3.96
CA PRO A 18 -12.30 11.50 -4.33
C PRO A 18 -11.42 11.01 -3.16
N LEU A 19 -10.49 10.08 -3.40
CA LEU A 19 -9.66 9.49 -2.33
C LEU A 19 -8.95 10.49 -1.40
N ASN A 20 -8.49 11.62 -1.95
CA ASN A 20 -7.79 12.66 -1.19
C ASN A 20 -8.71 13.41 -0.20
N ASP A 21 -10.02 13.35 -0.43
CA ASP A 21 -11.03 13.97 0.41
C ASP A 21 -11.71 12.94 1.33
N LEU A 22 -11.72 11.67 0.90
CA LEU A 22 -12.41 10.55 1.54
C LEU A 22 -11.93 10.25 2.97
N GLY A 23 -10.69 10.63 3.28
CA GLY A 23 -10.07 10.42 4.58
C GLY A 23 -10.37 11.45 5.65
N TRP A 24 -10.82 12.67 5.31
CA TRP A 24 -10.98 13.74 6.30
C TRP A 24 -12.27 13.60 7.11
N VAL A 25 -12.35 12.53 7.90
CA VAL A 25 -13.45 12.24 8.80
C VAL A 25 -12.95 12.36 10.24
N ASN A 26 -13.68 13.10 11.08
CA ASN A 26 -13.32 13.33 12.49
C ASN A 26 -11.94 14.00 12.71
N VAL A 27 -11.30 14.51 11.65
CA VAL A 27 -10.02 15.24 11.67
C VAL A 27 -10.15 16.47 10.78
N ASP A 28 -9.87 17.66 11.32
CA ASP A 28 -9.87 18.90 10.55
C ASP A 28 -8.54 19.05 9.77
N PRO A 29 -8.56 19.08 8.42
CA PRO A 29 -7.34 19.23 7.61
C PRO A 29 -6.57 20.54 7.83
N ASN A 30 -7.20 21.53 8.46
CA ASN A 30 -6.65 22.85 8.76
C ASN A 30 -6.34 23.06 10.24
N ALA A 31 -6.54 22.05 11.09
CA ALA A 31 -6.10 22.11 12.48
C ALA A 31 -4.60 22.40 12.53
N THR A 32 -4.19 23.24 13.49
CA THR A 32 -2.81 23.73 13.59
C THR A 32 -1.78 22.60 13.63
N ASP A 33 -2.05 21.55 14.40
CA ASP A 33 -1.19 20.38 14.53
C ASP A 33 -1.07 19.58 13.22
N VAL A 34 -2.16 19.43 12.47
CA VAL A 34 -2.16 18.78 11.15
C VAL A 34 -1.31 19.57 10.15
N VAL A 35 -1.47 20.89 10.10
CA VAL A 35 -0.71 21.76 9.19
C VAL A 35 0.78 21.75 9.55
N GLU A 36 1.12 21.93 10.83
CA GLU A 36 2.51 21.89 11.32
C GLU A 36 3.17 20.53 11.01
N ARG A 37 2.44 19.43 11.22
CA ARG A 37 2.92 18.08 10.90
C ARG A 37 3.20 17.91 9.41
N ARG A 38 2.31 18.44 8.55
CA ARG A 38 2.48 18.39 7.09
C ARG A 38 3.74 19.13 6.65
N GLU A 39 3.96 20.34 7.16
CA GLU A 39 5.18 21.11 6.85
C GLU A 39 6.44 20.39 7.36
N TYR A 40 6.41 19.89 8.59
CA TYR A 40 7.53 19.11 9.12
C TYR A 40 7.87 17.92 8.23
N LEU A 41 6.88 17.13 7.82
CA LEU A 41 7.10 15.94 7.00
C LEU A 41 7.58 16.28 5.59
N ARG A 42 7.15 17.39 4.97
CA ARG A 42 7.69 17.83 3.67
C ARG A 42 9.20 18.03 3.69
N THR A 43 9.74 18.52 4.81
CA THR A 43 11.18 18.77 4.95
C THR A 43 11.93 17.54 5.47
N ASN A 44 11.31 16.74 6.34
CA ASN A 44 12.02 15.74 7.15
C ASN A 44 11.71 14.27 6.81
N ASN A 45 10.78 13.99 5.90
CA ASN A 45 10.46 12.60 5.53
C ASN A 45 11.55 11.92 4.68
N GLY A 46 11.46 10.59 4.61
CA GLY A 46 12.33 9.74 3.79
C GLY A 46 13.63 9.31 4.47
N ILE A 47 14.16 8.17 4.02
CA ILE A 47 15.48 7.69 4.43
C ILE A 47 16.51 8.39 3.53
N ARG A 48 17.53 9.02 4.14
CA ARG A 48 18.57 9.74 3.42
C ARG A 48 19.64 8.77 2.91
N GLY A 49 20.15 9.01 1.69
CA GLY A 49 21.24 8.21 1.13
C GLY A 49 20.85 6.81 0.65
N LEU A 50 19.55 6.56 0.41
CA LEU A 50 19.10 5.30 -0.16
C LEU A 50 19.72 5.06 -1.55
N GLU A 51 20.27 3.87 -1.72
CA GLU A 51 20.68 3.36 -3.02
C GLU A 51 19.43 2.90 -3.79
N ILE A 52 19.14 3.57 -4.91
CA ILE A 52 17.98 3.29 -5.76
C ILE A 52 18.50 2.70 -7.07
N LEU A 53 18.11 1.46 -7.35
CA LEU A 53 18.58 0.69 -8.49
C LEU A 53 17.47 0.49 -9.54
N THR A 54 17.86 0.11 -10.76
CA THR A 54 16.94 -0.31 -11.83
C THR A 54 16.83 -1.84 -11.92
N PRO A 55 15.77 -2.38 -12.56
CA PRO A 55 15.52 -3.83 -12.65
C PRO A 55 16.68 -4.68 -13.21
N ASP A 56 17.53 -4.10 -14.05
CA ASP A 56 18.68 -4.78 -14.68
C ASP A 56 19.91 -4.90 -13.76
N GLN A 57 19.95 -4.17 -12.64
CA GLN A 57 21.06 -4.17 -11.69
C GLN A 57 20.95 -5.30 -10.65
N VAL A 58 20.75 -6.53 -11.12
CA VAL A 58 20.43 -7.71 -10.29
C VAL A 58 21.50 -7.99 -9.24
N GLU A 59 22.78 -8.00 -9.63
CA GLU A 59 23.89 -8.29 -8.71
C GLU A 59 24.02 -7.23 -7.62
N GLN A 60 23.92 -5.95 -7.99
CA GLN A 60 23.94 -4.85 -7.01
C GLN A 60 22.74 -4.93 -6.07
N ALA A 61 21.55 -5.24 -6.60
CA ALA A 61 20.34 -5.37 -5.78
C ALA A 61 20.47 -6.46 -4.72
N THR A 62 21.06 -7.60 -5.08
CA THR A 62 21.35 -8.70 -4.15
C THR A 62 22.37 -8.27 -3.08
N GLN A 63 23.44 -7.58 -3.48
CA GLN A 63 24.43 -7.06 -2.52
C GLN A 63 23.81 -6.07 -1.52
N VAL A 64 23.01 -5.11 -2.01
CA VAL A 64 22.31 -4.13 -1.17
C VAL A 64 21.34 -4.82 -0.24
N PHE A 65 20.56 -5.80 -0.72
CA PHE A 65 19.63 -6.57 0.13
C PHE A 65 20.35 -7.28 1.27
N TYR A 66 21.47 -7.96 1.02
CA TYR A 66 22.23 -8.64 2.09
C TYR A 66 22.95 -7.66 3.02
N ARG A 67 23.33 -6.48 2.54
CA ARG A 67 23.97 -5.42 3.34
C ARG A 67 22.95 -4.73 4.27
N ASP A 68 21.80 -4.33 3.74
CA ASP A 68 20.87 -3.41 4.39
C ASP A 68 19.58 -4.09 4.89
N GLY A 69 19.32 -5.33 4.46
CA GLY A 69 18.09 -6.07 4.75
C GLY A 69 16.91 -5.69 3.85
N PHE A 70 17.08 -4.73 2.94
CA PHE A 70 16.11 -4.32 1.92
C PHE A 70 16.82 -3.73 0.71
N VAL A 71 16.11 -3.57 -0.39
CA VAL A 71 16.59 -2.89 -1.61
C VAL A 71 15.44 -2.10 -2.24
N VAL A 72 15.74 -0.93 -2.83
CA VAL A 72 14.76 -0.11 -3.54
C VAL A 72 15.03 -0.17 -5.04
N ILE A 73 14.04 -0.68 -5.78
CA ILE A 73 14.08 -0.75 -7.24
C ILE A 73 13.07 0.24 -7.80
N ARG A 74 13.53 1.20 -8.61
CA ARG A 74 12.65 2.15 -9.31
C ARG A 74 12.12 1.53 -10.61
N ASP A 75 11.01 2.08 -11.09
CA ASP A 75 10.46 1.80 -12.43
C ASP A 75 10.20 0.29 -12.69
N VAL A 76 9.77 -0.44 -11.65
CA VAL A 76 9.43 -1.87 -11.74
C VAL A 76 8.14 -2.14 -12.53
N LEU A 77 7.24 -1.16 -12.58
CA LEU A 77 5.99 -1.23 -13.35
C LEU A 77 6.07 -0.24 -14.52
N SER A 78 5.50 -0.62 -15.66
CA SER A 78 5.20 0.34 -16.72
C SER A 78 4.09 1.30 -16.30
N ASP A 79 3.92 2.41 -17.02
CA ASP A 79 2.85 3.37 -16.79
C ASP A 79 1.46 2.71 -16.85
N ASP A 80 1.25 1.80 -17.81
CA ASP A 80 0.00 1.05 -17.97
C ASP A 80 -0.25 0.11 -16.78
N GLN A 81 0.78 -0.62 -16.34
CA GLN A 81 0.68 -1.51 -15.19
C GLN A 81 0.39 -0.72 -13.90
N LEU A 82 1.05 0.43 -13.75
CA LEU A 82 0.84 1.33 -12.62
C LEU A 82 -0.58 1.91 -12.62
N ALA A 83 -1.09 2.33 -13.79
CA ALA A 83 -2.46 2.81 -13.93
C ALA A 83 -3.47 1.70 -13.61
N PHE A 84 -3.20 0.47 -14.05
CA PHE A 84 -4.06 -0.68 -13.81
C PHE A 84 -4.21 -1.02 -12.32
N ILE A 85 -3.09 -1.16 -11.59
CA ILE A 85 -3.16 -1.42 -10.14
C ILE A 85 -3.75 -0.25 -9.36
N ARG A 86 -3.53 0.99 -9.81
CA ARG A 86 -4.15 2.18 -9.19
C ARG A 86 -5.66 2.15 -9.33
N GLY A 87 -6.19 1.86 -10.52
CA GLY A 87 -7.63 1.73 -10.74
C GLY A 87 -8.27 0.66 -9.86
N GLY A 88 -7.71 -0.55 -9.83
CA GLY A 88 -8.22 -1.60 -8.95
C GLY A 88 -8.09 -1.29 -7.46
N SER A 89 -7.03 -0.56 -7.05
CA SER A 89 -6.89 -0.10 -5.67
C SER A 89 -7.94 0.94 -5.30
N ASP A 90 -8.22 1.89 -6.18
CA ASP A 90 -9.25 2.90 -6.01
C ASP A 90 -10.63 2.26 -5.77
N GLU A 91 -11.03 1.34 -6.64
CA GLU A 91 -12.28 0.58 -6.53
C GLU A 91 -12.40 -0.12 -5.17
N VAL A 92 -11.36 -0.87 -4.77
CA VAL A 92 -11.41 -1.64 -3.51
C VAL A 92 -11.37 -0.72 -2.29
N ILE A 93 -10.66 0.41 -2.35
CA ILE A 93 -10.68 1.41 -1.28
C ILE A 93 -12.11 1.93 -1.10
N HIS A 94 -12.78 2.31 -2.18
CA HIS A 94 -14.16 2.77 -2.15
C HIS A 94 -15.13 1.74 -1.58
N GLU A 95 -15.02 0.48 -2.01
CA GLU A 95 -15.83 -0.63 -1.48
C GLU A 95 -15.65 -0.77 0.04
N ILE A 96 -14.40 -0.81 0.53
CA ILE A 96 -14.10 -0.94 1.96
C ILE A 96 -14.70 0.23 2.75
N LEU A 97 -14.51 1.46 2.26
CA LEU A 97 -14.91 2.67 3.00
C LEU A 97 -16.39 2.94 2.96
N SER A 98 -17.11 2.36 1.98
CA SER A 98 -18.58 2.37 1.97
C SER A 98 -19.19 1.63 3.16
N HIS A 99 -18.39 0.86 3.90
CA HIS A 99 -18.79 0.16 5.12
C HIS A 99 -18.15 0.73 6.39
N ASP A 100 -17.39 1.83 6.33
CA ASP A 100 -16.68 2.37 7.50
C ASP A 100 -16.74 3.89 7.55
N ALA A 101 -17.93 4.45 7.79
CA ALA A 101 -18.20 5.88 7.84
C ALA A 101 -17.26 6.66 8.77
N ASP A 102 -16.87 6.07 9.90
CA ASP A 102 -16.04 6.71 10.93
C ASP A 102 -14.53 6.52 10.73
N ARG A 103 -14.15 5.82 9.66
CA ARG A 103 -12.76 5.51 9.31
C ARG A 103 -11.99 4.79 10.42
N PHE A 104 -12.63 3.83 11.09
CA PHE A 104 -12.00 3.08 12.18
C PHE A 104 -10.73 2.35 11.74
N GLY A 105 -10.75 1.79 10.52
CA GLY A 105 -9.63 1.06 9.97
C GLY A 105 -9.38 -0.30 10.61
N ASN A 106 -9.02 -1.30 9.80
CA ASN A 106 -8.62 -2.61 10.32
C ASN A 106 -7.15 -2.65 10.79
N ARG A 107 -6.42 -1.51 10.67
CA ARG A 107 -5.06 -1.29 11.20
C ARG A 107 -4.95 -0.01 12.04
N GLY A 108 -6.06 0.42 12.63
CA GLY A 108 -6.20 1.67 13.36
C GLY A 108 -6.79 2.77 12.49
N SER A 109 -7.17 3.88 13.12
CA SER A 109 -7.89 4.99 12.48
C SER A 109 -7.24 5.39 11.15
N HIS A 110 -8.05 5.45 10.08
CA HIS A 110 -7.66 5.80 8.71
C HIS A 110 -6.63 4.87 8.04
N ARG A 111 -6.31 3.72 8.65
CA ARG A 111 -5.31 2.76 8.17
C ARG A 111 -5.93 1.40 7.91
N TYR A 112 -5.73 0.90 6.70
CA TYR A 112 -6.39 -0.30 6.21
C TYR A 112 -5.43 -1.24 5.52
N SER A 113 -5.69 -2.52 5.73
CA SER A 113 -5.15 -3.66 5.00
C SER A 113 -6.20 -4.15 4.01
N PHE A 114 -5.84 -4.20 2.72
CA PHE A 114 -6.64 -4.84 1.68
C PHE A 114 -6.85 -6.34 1.95
N GLY A 115 -5.83 -6.99 2.53
CA GLY A 115 -5.91 -8.42 2.83
C GLY A 115 -6.95 -8.70 3.91
N SER A 116 -6.98 -7.87 4.96
CA SER A 116 -7.86 -8.07 6.11
C SER A 116 -9.33 -7.71 5.82
N SER A 117 -9.62 -7.01 4.72
CA SER A 117 -10.99 -6.80 4.23
C SER A 117 -11.46 -7.90 3.28
N SER A 118 -10.59 -8.83 2.89
CA SER A 118 -10.94 -9.97 2.03
C SER A 118 -11.09 -11.26 2.82
N LEU A 119 -12.08 -12.09 2.46
CA LEU A 119 -12.32 -13.40 3.08
C LEU A 119 -11.09 -14.33 2.99
N THR A 120 -10.30 -14.25 1.92
CA THR A 120 -9.12 -15.10 1.72
C THR A 120 -7.85 -14.53 2.37
N GLY A 121 -7.92 -13.33 2.96
CA GLY A 121 -6.74 -12.60 3.43
C GLY A 121 -5.93 -11.94 2.31
N HIS A 122 -6.35 -12.07 1.05
CA HIS A 122 -5.57 -11.71 -0.14
C HIS A 122 -6.43 -11.18 -1.29
N LEU A 123 -5.86 -10.31 -2.12
CA LEU A 123 -6.51 -9.78 -3.32
C LEU A 123 -6.08 -10.45 -4.63
N VAL A 124 -5.35 -11.57 -4.57
CA VAL A 124 -4.90 -12.31 -5.77
C VAL A 124 -6.03 -13.00 -6.57
N HIS A 125 -7.29 -12.77 -6.21
CA HIS A 125 -8.45 -13.08 -7.06
C HIS A 125 -8.78 -11.96 -8.06
N ARG A 126 -8.20 -10.77 -7.87
CA ARG A 126 -8.33 -9.60 -8.73
C ARG A 126 -7.18 -9.53 -9.74
N PRO A 127 -7.44 -9.28 -11.03
CA PRO A 127 -6.41 -9.27 -12.07
C PRO A 127 -5.31 -8.22 -11.82
N GLU A 128 -5.64 -7.10 -11.20
CA GLU A 128 -4.72 -6.02 -10.85
C GLU A 128 -3.61 -6.51 -9.90
N TRP A 129 -3.97 -7.34 -8.91
CA TRP A 129 -3.01 -7.97 -7.99
C TRP A 129 -2.30 -9.17 -8.60
N VAL A 130 -2.99 -9.96 -9.43
CA VAL A 130 -2.37 -11.09 -10.13
C VAL A 130 -1.23 -10.63 -11.03
N MET A 131 -1.37 -9.48 -11.70
CA MET A 131 -0.32 -8.89 -12.54
C MET A 131 0.99 -8.64 -11.78
N LEU A 132 0.94 -8.40 -10.47
CA LEU A 132 2.12 -8.14 -9.65
C LEU A 132 2.92 -9.42 -9.33
N ILE A 133 2.36 -10.60 -9.61
CA ILE A 133 3.04 -11.88 -9.43
C ILE A 133 3.97 -12.14 -10.61
N ASP A 134 5.19 -12.59 -10.31
CA ASP A 134 6.21 -12.97 -11.29
C ASP A 134 6.56 -11.89 -12.34
N LEU A 135 6.52 -10.61 -11.94
CA LEU A 135 6.95 -9.49 -12.78
C LEU A 135 8.37 -9.70 -13.33
N PRO A 136 8.60 -9.63 -14.66
CA PRO A 136 9.92 -9.81 -15.26
C PRO A 136 10.99 -8.85 -14.74
N THR A 137 10.58 -7.68 -14.24
CA THR A 137 11.42 -6.64 -13.64
C THR A 137 11.83 -6.94 -12.19
N VAL A 138 11.20 -7.91 -11.53
CA VAL A 138 11.43 -8.24 -10.10
C VAL A 138 11.89 -9.68 -9.92
N THR A 139 11.35 -10.62 -10.70
CA THR A 139 11.65 -12.07 -10.61
C THR A 139 13.15 -12.40 -10.66
N PRO A 140 13.98 -11.80 -11.54
CA PRO A 140 15.43 -12.06 -11.54
C PRO A 140 16.12 -11.64 -10.23
N ILE A 141 15.68 -10.52 -9.64
CA ILE A 141 16.21 -10.00 -8.38
C ILE A 141 15.84 -10.95 -7.22
N LEU A 142 14.57 -11.37 -7.14
CA LEU A 142 14.14 -12.34 -6.13
C LEU A 142 14.88 -13.68 -6.26
N THR A 143 15.04 -14.18 -7.49
CA THR A 143 15.78 -15.41 -7.76
C THR A 143 17.23 -15.31 -7.31
N SER A 144 17.87 -14.15 -7.54
CA SER A 144 19.23 -13.88 -7.09
C SER A 144 19.33 -13.81 -5.57
N ILE A 145 18.41 -13.10 -4.90
CA ILE A 145 18.34 -12.98 -3.44
C ILE A 145 18.09 -14.34 -2.77
N PHE A 146 17.20 -15.18 -3.31
CA PHE A 146 16.91 -16.49 -2.74
C PHE A 146 17.90 -17.58 -3.19
N GLY A 147 18.78 -17.29 -4.15
CA GLY A 147 19.68 -18.26 -4.75
C GLY A 147 18.96 -19.41 -5.47
N SER A 148 17.66 -19.25 -5.78
CA SER A 148 16.79 -20.29 -6.32
C SER A 148 15.51 -19.67 -6.87
N ALA A 149 14.96 -20.27 -7.93
CA ALA A 149 13.62 -19.96 -8.44
C ALA A 149 12.50 -20.72 -7.69
N ASN A 150 12.86 -21.62 -6.75
CA ASN A 150 11.91 -22.45 -6.01
C ASN A 150 11.35 -21.73 -4.79
N TYR A 151 10.77 -20.55 -5.00
CA TYR A 151 9.97 -19.83 -4.01
C TYR A 151 8.53 -19.73 -4.49
N ILE A 152 7.62 -19.43 -3.57
CA ILE A 152 6.20 -19.23 -3.89
C ILE A 152 5.76 -17.87 -3.37
N SER A 153 4.92 -17.18 -4.14
CA SER A 153 4.13 -16.10 -3.59
C SER A 153 3.08 -16.70 -2.65
N ARG A 154 3.20 -16.40 -1.35
CA ARG A 154 2.24 -16.89 -0.34
C ARG A 154 0.94 -16.08 -0.32
N GLY A 155 0.96 -14.86 -0.85
CA GLY A 155 -0.18 -13.98 -0.81
C GLY A 155 0.11 -12.62 -1.44
N GLY A 156 -0.96 -11.92 -1.80
CA GLY A 156 -0.91 -10.58 -2.34
C GLY A 156 -2.04 -9.76 -1.75
N GLY A 157 -1.75 -8.51 -1.42
CA GLY A 157 -2.69 -7.59 -0.79
C GLY A 157 -2.01 -6.23 -0.75
N GLY A 158 -2.04 -5.58 0.39
CA GLY A 158 -1.35 -4.33 0.59
C GLY A 158 -2.03 -3.52 1.68
N ASP A 159 -1.59 -2.28 1.79
CA ASP A 159 -2.11 -1.34 2.76
C ASP A 159 -2.39 -0.01 2.08
N PHE A 160 -3.38 0.70 2.59
CA PHE A 160 -3.59 2.10 2.28
C PHE A 160 -3.80 2.89 3.58
N CYS A 161 -3.30 4.12 3.55
CA CYS A 161 -3.53 5.10 4.60
C CYS A 161 -4.27 6.26 3.97
N LEU A 162 -5.40 6.62 4.55
CA LEU A 162 -6.14 7.79 4.14
C LEU A 162 -5.52 9.06 4.74
N PRO A 163 -5.78 10.24 4.16
CA PRO A 163 -5.64 11.49 4.88
C PRO A 163 -6.36 11.41 6.25
N GLY A 164 -5.80 12.03 7.28
CA GLY A 164 -6.30 11.92 8.67
C GLY A 164 -5.69 10.81 9.53
N ALA A 165 -4.83 9.95 8.95
CA ALA A 165 -4.06 8.93 9.67
C ALA A 165 -2.92 9.46 10.56
#